data_AF-A0A9P9Y7N0-F1
#
_entry.id   AF-A0A9P9Y7N0-F1
#
_cell.length_a   1.000
_cell.length_b   1.000
_cell.length_c   1.000
_cell.angle_alpha   90.00
_cell.angle_beta   90.00
_cell.angle_gamma   90.00
#
_symmetry.space_group_name_H-M   'P 1'
#
loop_
_entity.id
_entity.type
_entity.pdbx_description
1 polymer ?
#
loop_
_entity_poly.entity_id
_entity_poly.type
_entity_poly.pdbx_seq_one_letter_code
_entity_poly.pdbx_strand_id
1 'polypeptide(L)'
;MAWGEALSPVQLSKLARISSRIEESIQPPPTCLEHSKAQSIRHVPSPPATPSCGSDAGLEDQADALEAILTSAEDLYSLLPELQQGEVRAAQELLRDAVTYLHSHTLRGENMHVAVAHLAVSDAQRSRLLRLYYDAVAAAGYEIARPTTGLFSKSSTDNDLPAGSVYTVFGGQGLRGNCLQELQDLRRTYPSFTRDLVDDATALCRQLMATESSVEQSLPYGLDIRAWLQDPTQVPELSYLTSTPVSTPLIGLVQLAHYEVTCRVLGLTPGQFGRHVAGTTGHSQGILVAAATAMADDWSSWRQVTRAVITALFWIGVRTQQTWDRLEVHGSMSEALTQDCLDHGEGVPSPMLHIRGLDKASLETCLASMARYIRHSSHRSKLGISITNGPRNVVVSGPPRYLYGLSLQVRKATLQKGLSGASETARVVAAKFLHVSVPFHSDLLAEAVSTIRHDLRDLDAPAGALRVPVFSPEDGSLLGAGSHNGANGSSSVLQTLVKQVVCRPANWQKATMNLAGSGAGSGAGSPGPPPVLDFGPGGIHGISSLLPDRSRTILAGALSRGQASMGCKADLFM
;
A
#
# COMPACT_ATOMS: atom_id res chain seq x y z
N MET A 1 47.97 8.76 1.46
CA MET A 1 47.64 9.27 2.81
C MET A 1 47.32 10.75 2.66
N ALA A 2 46.05 11.07 2.42
CA ALA A 2 45.56 12.44 2.45
C ALA A 2 45.07 12.71 3.87
N TRP A 3 45.65 13.73 4.52
CA TRP A 3 45.22 14.19 5.84
C TRP A 3 43.87 14.88 5.64
N GLY A 4 42.82 14.37 6.28
CA GLY A 4 41.49 14.98 6.25
C GLY A 4 41.53 16.34 6.94
N GLU A 5 41.01 17.38 6.27
CA GLU A 5 40.87 18.71 6.83
C GLU A 5 39.99 18.66 8.09
N ALA A 6 40.52 19.14 9.21
CA ALA A 6 39.77 19.30 10.46
C ALA A 6 38.57 20.23 10.25
N LEU A 7 37.47 19.96 10.96
CA LEU A 7 36.27 20.80 10.91
C LEU A 7 36.60 22.27 11.11
N SER A 8 35.87 23.13 10.41
CA SER A 8 35.93 24.57 10.66
C SER A 8 35.45 24.87 12.09
N PRO A 9 35.97 25.94 12.74
CA PRO A 9 35.47 26.40 14.04
C PRO A 9 33.95 26.64 14.08
N VAL A 10 33.36 26.93 12.91
CA VAL A 10 31.91 27.09 12.73
C VAL A 10 31.16 25.76 12.90
N GLN A 11 31.68 24.66 12.34
CA GLN A 11 31.07 23.34 12.45
C GLN A 11 31.16 22.79 13.89
N LEU A 12 32.29 22.98 14.57
CA LEU A 12 32.44 22.59 15.99
C LEU A 12 31.52 23.41 16.91
N SER A 13 31.40 24.72 16.67
CA SER A 13 30.45 25.58 17.39
C SER A 13 29.00 25.17 17.15
N LYS A 14 28.66 24.75 15.92
CA LYS A 14 27.34 24.24 15.55
C LYS A 14 27.02 22.93 16.29
N LEU A 15 27.96 21.97 16.31
CA LEU A 15 27.81 20.71 17.05
C LEU A 15 27.62 20.94 18.56
N ALA A 16 28.42 21.82 19.17
CA ALA A 16 28.30 22.15 20.59
C ALA A 16 26.94 22.78 20.93
N ARG A 17 26.43 23.67 20.06
CA ARG A 17 25.09 24.25 20.22
C ARG A 17 23.98 23.23 20.07
N ILE A 18 24.11 22.29 19.14
CA ILE A 18 23.14 21.21 18.95
C ILE A 18 23.15 20.27 20.16
N SER A 19 24.33 19.89 20.66
CA SER A 19 24.47 19.11 21.90
C SER A 19 23.81 19.82 23.08
N SER A 20 24.10 21.11 23.30
CA SER A 20 23.49 21.91 24.36
C SER A 20 21.97 21.96 24.26
N ARG A 21 21.40 22.10 23.05
CA ARG A 21 19.93 22.11 22.86
C ARG A 21 19.31 20.75 23.15
N ILE A 22 19.96 19.67 22.73
CA ILE A 22 19.52 18.30 23.03
C ILE A 22 19.56 18.10 24.54
N GLU A 23 20.66 18.48 25.20
CA GLU A 23 20.82 18.40 26.66
C GLU A 23 19.79 19.25 27.42
N GLU A 24 19.54 20.50 26.99
CA GLU A 24 18.52 21.40 27.54
C GLU A 24 17.11 20.84 27.36
N SER A 25 16.81 20.23 26.22
CA SER A 25 15.50 19.61 25.94
C SER A 25 15.30 18.27 26.67
N ILE A 26 16.39 17.64 27.10
CA ILE A 26 16.41 16.40 27.89
C ILE A 26 16.25 16.69 29.40
N GLN A 27 16.44 17.93 29.86
CA GLN A 27 16.19 18.27 31.26
C GLN A 27 14.68 18.39 31.54
N PRO A 28 14.16 17.81 32.64
CA PRO A 28 12.78 18.03 33.02
C PRO A 28 12.55 19.53 33.31
N PRO A 29 11.34 20.07 33.04
CA PRO A 29 11.04 21.42 33.48
C PRO A 29 11.27 21.50 34.99
N PRO A 30 11.83 22.60 35.53
CA PRO A 30 11.97 22.74 36.96
C PRO A 30 10.58 22.59 37.58
N THR A 31 10.35 21.49 38.27
CA THR A 31 9.18 21.32 39.13
C THR A 31 9.17 22.53 40.05
N CYS A 32 8.12 23.35 39.97
CA CYS A 32 7.83 24.39 40.94
C CYS A 32 7.74 23.76 42.32
N LEU A 33 8.88 23.61 43.01
CA LEU A 33 9.07 23.31 44.42
C LEU A 33 10.55 23.00 44.68
N GLU A 34 11.41 24.03 44.70
CA GLU A 34 12.59 24.06 45.58
C GLU A 34 12.92 25.51 45.98
N HIS A 35 12.10 26.05 46.87
CA HIS A 35 12.60 26.91 47.92
C HIS A 35 12.49 26.14 49.24
N SER A 36 13.62 25.61 49.71
CA SER A 36 13.77 25.25 51.11
C SER A 36 14.94 26.03 51.72
N LYS A 37 14.60 27.02 52.55
CA LYS A 37 15.32 27.28 53.79
C LYS A 37 14.31 27.56 54.91
N ALA A 38 14.12 26.51 55.70
CA ALA A 38 13.98 26.51 57.16
C ALA A 38 12.67 27.02 57.82
N GLN A 39 12.22 26.16 58.76
CA GLN A 39 11.47 26.40 60.01
C GLN A 39 9.94 26.21 60.03
N SER A 40 9.58 25.08 60.68
CA SER A 40 8.56 24.92 61.73
C SER A 40 7.11 25.36 61.47
N ILE A 41 6.20 24.37 61.41
CA ILE A 41 5.07 24.13 62.35
C ILE A 41 4.06 23.15 61.71
N ARG A 42 3.51 22.27 62.56
CA ARG A 42 2.53 21.19 62.29
C ARG A 42 1.30 21.65 61.48
N HIS A 43 0.88 20.88 60.47
CA HIS A 43 -0.50 20.38 60.32
C HIS A 43 -0.66 19.40 59.13
N VAL A 44 -1.33 18.28 59.39
CA VAL A 44 -2.00 17.38 58.42
C VAL A 44 -3.52 17.72 58.51
N PRO A 45 -4.45 17.49 57.54
CA PRO A 45 -4.40 16.87 56.18
C PRO A 45 -5.15 17.65 55.04
N SER A 46 -4.95 17.24 53.77
CA SER A 46 -6.00 16.83 52.79
C SER A 46 -5.38 16.61 51.39
N PRO A 47 -5.85 15.63 50.58
CA PRO A 47 -5.29 15.39 49.25
C PRO A 47 -5.77 16.46 48.27
N PRO A 48 -4.90 17.10 47.48
CA PRO A 48 -5.36 17.91 46.36
C PRO A 48 -5.94 17.00 45.27
N ALA A 49 -7.08 17.42 44.74
CA ALA A 49 -7.82 16.74 43.69
C ALA A 49 -6.93 16.42 42.47
N THR A 50 -7.14 15.23 41.90
CA THR A 50 -6.67 14.87 40.57
C THR A 50 -7.03 15.96 39.56
N PRO A 51 -6.08 16.57 38.84
CA PRO A 51 -6.40 17.49 37.78
C PRO A 51 -7.02 16.70 36.62
N SER A 52 -8.17 17.16 36.16
CA SER A 52 -8.90 16.65 35.00
C SER A 52 -8.01 16.69 33.76
N CYS A 53 -7.77 15.52 33.17
CA CYS A 53 -7.22 15.36 31.83
C CYS A 53 -8.22 15.89 30.79
N GLY A 54 -7.79 16.79 29.89
CA GLY A 54 -8.57 17.14 28.69
C GLY A 54 -8.64 18.63 28.33
N SER A 55 -7.51 19.35 28.27
CA SER A 55 -7.46 20.65 27.58
C SER A 55 -6.54 20.56 26.37
N ASP A 56 -7.01 20.98 25.20
CA ASP A 56 -6.24 20.97 23.93
C ASP A 56 -4.85 21.62 24.05
N ALA A 57 -4.72 22.65 24.89
CA ALA A 57 -3.44 23.32 25.17
C ALA A 57 -2.33 22.36 25.66
N GLY A 58 -2.67 21.33 26.44
CA GLY A 58 -1.68 20.37 26.94
C GLY A 58 -1.20 19.36 25.89
N LEU A 59 -1.99 19.15 24.82
CA LEU A 59 -1.60 18.30 23.69
C LEU A 59 -0.76 19.08 22.67
N GLU A 60 -1.04 20.37 22.50
CA GLU A 60 -0.23 21.29 21.69
C GLU A 60 1.18 21.45 22.30
N ASP A 61 1.28 21.69 23.61
CA ASP A 61 2.56 21.78 24.32
C ASP A 61 3.43 20.51 24.18
N GLN A 62 2.79 19.33 24.15
CA GLN A 62 3.47 18.05 23.94
C GLN A 62 3.97 17.87 22.50
N ALA A 63 3.19 18.32 21.51
CA ALA A 63 3.58 18.29 20.11
C ALA A 63 4.81 19.17 19.87
N ASP A 64 4.81 20.38 20.42
CA ASP A 64 5.91 21.34 20.29
C ASP A 64 7.21 20.84 20.94
N ALA A 65 7.12 20.26 22.14
CA ALA A 65 8.29 19.67 22.82
C ALA A 65 8.89 18.50 22.03
N LEU A 66 8.04 17.60 21.52
CA LEU A 66 8.47 16.48 20.67
C LEU A 66 9.12 16.99 19.38
N GLU A 67 8.51 18.01 18.75
CA GLU A 67 9.00 18.62 17.53
C GLU A 67 10.38 19.31 17.72
N ALA A 68 10.59 19.96 18.86
CA ALA A 68 11.86 20.61 19.19
C ALA A 68 13.02 19.61 19.34
N ILE A 69 12.80 18.50 20.05
CA ILE A 69 13.80 17.43 20.19
C ILE A 69 14.13 16.83 18.82
N LEU A 70 13.09 16.51 18.04
CA LEU A 70 13.23 15.90 16.73
C LEU A 70 13.90 16.82 15.70
N THR A 71 13.65 18.13 15.77
CA THR A 71 14.32 19.12 14.91
C THR A 71 15.80 19.26 15.29
N SER A 72 16.14 19.16 16.58
CA SER A 72 17.54 19.15 17.02
C SER A 72 18.28 17.88 16.56
N ALA A 73 17.60 16.73 16.56
CA ALA A 73 18.13 15.50 15.98
C ALA A 73 18.34 15.64 14.46
N GLU A 74 17.45 16.34 13.75
CA GLU A 74 17.60 16.65 12.31
C GLU A 74 18.82 17.50 12.00
N ASP A 75 19.05 18.55 12.78
CA ASP A 75 20.26 19.37 12.66
C ASP A 75 21.53 18.51 12.82
N LEU A 76 21.50 17.51 13.72
CA LEU A 76 22.62 16.62 13.98
C LEU A 76 22.84 15.59 12.86
N TYR A 77 21.79 14.85 12.45
CA TYR A 77 21.95 13.83 11.40
C TYR A 77 22.24 14.44 10.03
N SER A 78 21.82 15.68 9.77
CA SER A 78 22.10 16.39 8.51
C SER A 78 23.58 16.76 8.37
N LEU A 79 24.32 16.85 9.48
CA LEU A 79 25.76 17.12 9.46
C LEU A 79 26.60 15.87 9.21
N LEU A 80 26.07 14.66 9.45
CA LEU A 80 26.82 13.39 9.35
C LEU A 80 27.64 13.24 8.05
N PRO A 81 27.15 13.62 6.85
CA PRO A 81 27.93 13.50 5.61
C PRO A 81 29.18 14.40 5.56
N GLU A 82 29.24 15.46 6.37
CA GLU A 82 30.32 16.45 6.41
C GLU A 82 31.37 16.16 7.51
N LEU A 83 31.09 15.21 8.41
CA LEU A 83 31.92 14.93 9.59
C LEU A 83 33.05 13.93 9.30
N GLN A 84 34.14 14.04 10.06
CA GLN A 84 35.19 13.01 10.05
C GLN A 84 34.73 11.73 10.79
N GLN A 85 35.36 10.59 10.51
CA GLN A 85 34.91 9.28 11.01
C GLN A 85 34.79 9.20 12.55
N GLY A 86 35.65 9.87 13.32
CA GLY A 86 35.56 9.91 14.78
C GLY A 86 34.37 10.74 15.28
N GLU A 87 34.06 11.82 14.59
CA GLU A 87 32.96 12.74 14.90
C GLU A 87 31.61 12.16 14.47
N VAL A 88 31.58 11.39 13.39
CA VAL A 88 30.41 10.59 12.99
C VAL A 88 29.99 9.65 14.12
N ARG A 89 30.95 8.96 14.76
CA ARG A 89 30.63 8.06 15.89
C ARG A 89 30.03 8.82 17.07
N ALA A 90 30.63 9.94 17.46
CA ALA A 90 30.12 10.78 18.55
C ALA A 90 28.71 11.33 18.24
N ALA A 91 28.47 11.79 17.01
CA ALA A 91 27.15 12.25 16.59
C ALA A 91 26.12 11.11 16.59
N GLN A 92 26.50 9.90 16.17
CA GLN A 92 25.65 8.72 16.23
C GLN A 92 25.31 8.28 17.66
N GLU A 93 26.28 8.38 18.59
CA GLU A 93 26.07 8.14 20.01
C GLU A 93 25.09 9.16 20.60
N LEU A 94 25.27 10.45 20.30
CA LEU A 94 24.34 11.49 20.75
C LEU A 94 22.92 11.32 20.18
N LEU A 95 22.81 10.94 18.90
CA LEU A 95 21.51 10.59 18.29
C LEU A 95 20.87 9.38 18.99
N ARG A 96 21.67 8.37 19.35
CA ARG A 96 21.21 7.18 20.08
C ARG A 96 20.71 7.56 21.48
N ASP A 97 21.39 8.45 22.17
CA ASP A 97 20.97 8.95 23.48
C ASP A 97 19.66 9.75 23.37
N ALA A 98 19.53 10.62 22.36
CA ALA A 98 18.30 11.36 22.09
C ALA A 98 17.11 10.43 21.77
N VAL A 99 17.31 9.41 20.92
CA VAL A 99 16.26 8.41 20.60
C VAL A 99 15.90 7.61 21.85
N THR A 100 16.88 7.21 22.66
CA THR A 100 16.65 6.46 23.91
C THR A 100 15.88 7.31 24.92
N TYR A 101 16.20 8.59 25.03
CA TYR A 101 15.46 9.54 25.86
C TYR A 101 14.01 9.69 25.38
N LEU A 102 13.79 9.89 24.08
CA LEU A 102 12.45 9.95 23.50
C LEU A 102 11.64 8.69 23.84
N HIS A 103 12.22 7.50 23.70
CA HIS A 103 11.53 6.23 24.03
C HIS A 103 11.15 6.13 25.50
N SER A 104 12.06 6.49 26.39
CA SER A 104 11.90 6.31 27.84
C SER A 104 11.04 7.39 28.50
N HIS A 105 11.17 8.65 28.08
CA HIS A 105 10.58 9.80 28.76
C HIS A 105 9.40 10.42 28.00
N THR A 106 9.49 10.51 26.68
CA THR A 106 8.46 11.15 25.84
C THR A 106 7.38 10.16 25.42
N LEU A 107 7.79 9.05 24.79
CA LEU A 107 6.88 8.00 24.29
C LEU A 107 6.46 7.02 25.40
N ARG A 108 7.23 6.94 26.50
CA ARG A 108 6.96 6.04 27.64
C ARG A 108 6.73 4.58 27.21
N GLY A 109 7.47 4.13 26.20
CA GLY A 109 7.34 2.79 25.64
C GLY A 109 6.24 2.61 24.59
N GLU A 110 5.43 3.62 24.29
CA GLU A 110 4.49 3.59 23.16
C GLU A 110 5.21 3.72 21.81
N ASN A 111 4.60 3.20 20.74
CA ASN A 111 5.11 3.42 19.39
C ASN A 111 4.85 4.86 18.94
N MET A 112 5.79 5.43 18.18
CA MET A 112 5.66 6.79 17.64
C MET A 112 4.36 7.02 16.85
N HIS A 113 3.82 6.01 16.16
CA HIS A 113 2.53 6.14 15.45
C HIS A 113 1.35 6.32 16.41
N VAL A 114 1.39 5.69 17.58
CA VAL A 114 0.36 5.84 18.63
C VAL A 114 0.46 7.23 19.24
N ALA A 115 1.68 7.64 19.59
CA ALA A 115 1.94 8.96 20.17
C ALA A 115 1.42 10.09 19.25
N VAL A 116 1.76 10.09 17.97
CA VAL A 116 1.29 11.15 17.03
C VAL A 116 -0.19 11.04 16.69
N ALA A 117 -0.82 9.87 16.85
CA ALA A 117 -2.25 9.70 16.66
C ALA A 117 -3.06 10.37 17.78
N HIS A 118 -2.51 10.41 19.00
CA HIS A 118 -3.12 11.10 20.14
C HIS A 118 -2.93 12.63 20.11
N LEU A 119 -1.97 13.14 19.34
CA LEU A 119 -1.76 14.58 19.17
C LEU A 119 -2.87 15.21 18.31
N ALA A 120 -3.34 16.39 18.74
CA ALA A 120 -4.34 17.21 18.04
C ALA A 120 -3.73 17.99 16.86
N VAL A 121 -2.96 17.33 16.00
CA VAL A 121 -2.21 17.95 14.89
C VAL A 121 -2.72 17.52 13.52
N SER A 122 -2.31 18.22 12.47
CA SER A 122 -2.64 17.86 11.08
C SER A 122 -1.88 16.60 10.63
N ASP A 123 -2.40 15.87 9.62
CA ASP A 123 -1.70 14.71 9.04
C ASP A 123 -0.34 15.10 8.42
N ALA A 124 -0.20 16.32 7.92
CA ALA A 124 1.07 16.85 7.45
C ALA A 124 2.10 16.95 8.59
N GLN A 125 1.67 17.43 9.77
CA GLN A 125 2.52 17.51 10.95
C GLN A 125 2.82 16.12 11.53
N ARG A 126 1.84 15.20 11.60
CA ARG A 126 2.08 13.79 11.98
C ARG A 126 3.15 13.15 11.09
N SER A 127 3.00 13.33 9.78
CA SER A 127 3.96 12.85 8.78
C SER A 127 5.35 13.45 8.97
N ARG A 128 5.46 14.75 9.29
CA ARG A 128 6.74 15.40 9.60
C ARG A 128 7.38 14.83 10.86
N LEU A 129 6.62 14.65 11.94
CA LEU A 129 7.14 14.09 13.21
C LEU A 129 7.63 12.65 13.01
N LEU A 130 6.87 11.82 12.28
CA LEU A 130 7.27 10.46 11.94
C LEU A 130 8.56 10.43 11.11
N ARG A 131 8.69 11.31 10.11
CA ARG A 131 9.91 11.44 9.30
C ARG A 131 11.12 11.73 10.16
N LEU A 132 11.07 12.81 10.95
CA LEU A 132 12.18 13.23 11.80
C LEU A 132 12.62 12.12 12.75
N TYR A 133 11.65 11.43 13.36
CA TYR A 133 11.91 10.34 14.29
C TYR A 133 12.58 9.14 13.60
N TYR A 134 12.02 8.63 12.49
CA TYR A 134 12.59 7.45 11.83
C TYR A 134 13.92 7.74 11.12
N ASP A 135 14.14 8.97 10.66
CA ASP A 135 15.44 9.40 10.13
C ASP A 135 16.50 9.47 11.23
N ALA A 136 16.15 9.98 12.42
CA ALA A 136 17.04 9.95 13.58
C ALA A 136 17.37 8.51 14.03
N VAL A 137 16.37 7.62 14.09
CA VAL A 137 16.56 6.19 14.38
C VAL A 137 17.51 5.53 13.39
N ALA A 138 17.31 5.78 12.09
CA ALA A 138 18.16 5.24 11.03
C ALA A 138 19.60 5.78 11.11
N ALA A 139 19.76 7.08 11.31
CA ALA A 139 21.06 7.74 11.43
C ALA A 139 21.86 7.27 12.67
N ALA A 140 21.18 7.01 13.79
CA ALA A 140 21.77 6.47 15.02
C ALA A 140 22.20 5.00 14.91
N GLY A 141 21.79 4.29 13.84
CA GLY A 141 21.90 2.84 13.75
C GLY A 141 21.14 2.14 14.88
N TYR A 142 20.04 2.74 15.34
CA TYR A 142 19.25 2.20 16.44
C TYR A 142 18.33 1.09 15.93
N GLU A 143 18.41 -0.10 16.54
CA GLU A 143 17.53 -1.21 16.18
C GLU A 143 16.12 -0.97 16.74
N ILE A 144 15.13 -0.91 15.85
CA ILE A 144 13.72 -0.80 16.26
C ILE A 144 13.32 -2.11 16.93
N ALA A 145 13.09 -2.05 18.24
CA ALA A 145 12.57 -3.18 18.98
C ALA A 145 11.11 -3.48 18.58
N ARG A 146 10.77 -4.77 18.54
CA ARG A 146 9.39 -5.22 18.39
C ARG A 146 8.51 -4.58 19.49
N PRO A 147 7.31 -4.08 19.16
CA PRO A 147 6.41 -3.45 20.13
C PRO A 147 6.12 -4.34 21.35
N THR A 148 5.86 -3.70 22.49
CA THR A 148 5.41 -4.37 23.73
C THR A 148 3.89 -4.45 23.83
N THR A 149 3.17 -3.65 23.04
CA THR A 149 1.70 -3.59 22.96
C THR A 149 1.20 -3.80 21.53
N GLY A 150 -0.10 -4.01 21.39
CA GLY A 150 -0.80 -4.14 20.12
C GLY A 150 -0.70 -5.49 19.41
N LEU A 151 -1.17 -5.51 18.16
CA LEU A 151 -1.38 -6.70 17.33
C LEU A 151 -0.15 -7.59 17.15
N PHE A 152 1.05 -7.04 17.31
CA PHE A 152 2.32 -7.71 17.09
C PHE A 152 3.23 -7.69 18.32
N SER A 153 2.67 -7.46 19.52
CA SER A 153 3.44 -7.36 20.76
C SER A 153 4.32 -8.59 21.05
N LYS A 154 5.47 -8.36 21.70
CA LYS A 154 6.25 -9.41 22.38
C LYS A 154 5.47 -9.87 23.61
N SER A 155 4.93 -11.09 23.57
CA SER A 155 4.34 -11.73 24.75
C SER A 155 5.43 -11.93 25.81
N SER A 156 5.12 -11.65 27.08
CA SER A 156 6.01 -11.88 28.23
C SER A 156 6.10 -13.36 28.64
N THR A 157 5.25 -14.20 28.05
CA THR A 157 5.36 -15.65 28.11
C THR A 157 5.82 -16.13 26.74
N ASP A 158 6.64 -17.18 26.68
CA ASP A 158 7.23 -17.77 25.45
C ASP A 158 6.20 -18.21 24.37
N ASN A 159 4.91 -17.93 24.59
CA ASN A 159 3.88 -17.94 23.57
C ASN A 159 3.87 -16.59 22.84
N ASP A 160 4.69 -16.48 21.79
CA ASP A 160 4.44 -15.56 20.67
C ASP A 160 2.94 -15.58 20.30
N LEU A 161 2.42 -14.47 19.75
CA LEU A 161 1.08 -14.46 19.14
C LEU A 161 0.85 -15.74 18.31
N PRO A 162 -0.34 -16.35 18.36
CA PRO A 162 -0.61 -17.52 17.54
C PRO A 162 -0.29 -17.16 16.09
N ALA A 163 0.46 -18.04 15.41
CA ALA A 163 0.69 -17.91 13.99
C ALA A 163 -0.64 -17.69 13.28
N GLY A 164 -0.68 -16.73 12.36
CA GLY A 164 -1.92 -16.35 11.67
C GLY A 164 -2.89 -15.45 12.45
N SER A 165 -2.37 -14.40 13.09
CA SER A 165 -3.16 -13.39 13.79
C SER A 165 -3.77 -12.32 12.89
N VAL A 166 -3.37 -12.21 11.61
CA VAL A 166 -3.93 -11.25 10.63
C VAL A 166 -4.07 -11.85 9.24
N TYR A 167 -4.90 -11.26 8.38
CA TYR A 167 -4.84 -11.47 6.93
C TYR A 167 -4.29 -10.24 6.23
N THR A 168 -3.70 -10.40 5.04
CA THR A 168 -3.24 -9.26 4.23
C THR A 168 -3.92 -9.24 2.86
N VAL A 169 -4.24 -8.03 2.38
CA VAL A 169 -4.83 -7.82 1.05
C VAL A 169 -4.09 -6.72 0.29
N PHE A 170 -4.03 -6.92 -1.03
CA PHE A 170 -3.39 -6.00 -1.96
C PHE A 170 -4.38 -5.61 -3.06
N GLY A 171 -4.43 -4.31 -3.40
CA GLY A 171 -5.27 -3.77 -4.47
C GLY A 171 -4.70 -3.93 -5.88
N GLY A 172 -5.44 -3.46 -6.88
CA GLY A 172 -5.01 -3.40 -8.27
C GLY A 172 -5.46 -2.10 -8.96
N GLN A 173 -5.29 -2.03 -10.28
CA GLN A 173 -5.74 -0.89 -11.09
C GLN A 173 -7.27 -0.72 -11.07
N GLY A 174 -7.74 0.49 -11.40
CA GLY A 174 -9.16 0.82 -11.46
C GLY A 174 -9.81 1.08 -10.09
N LEU A 175 -9.08 0.90 -8.99
CA LEU A 175 -9.45 1.44 -7.69
C LEU A 175 -9.14 2.95 -7.64
N ARG A 176 -9.84 3.70 -6.78
CA ARG A 176 -9.61 5.15 -6.66
C ARG A 176 -8.34 5.39 -5.85
N GLY A 177 -7.36 6.07 -6.41
CA GLY A 177 -6.15 6.47 -5.69
C GLY A 177 -5.12 7.11 -6.62
N ASN A 178 -4.44 8.15 -6.15
CA ASN A 178 -3.30 8.72 -6.86
C ASN A 178 -2.04 8.01 -6.36
N CYS A 179 -1.61 6.97 -7.09
CA CYS A 179 -0.50 6.11 -6.66
C CYS A 179 0.82 6.87 -6.56
N LEU A 180 1.06 7.83 -7.45
CA LEU A 180 2.25 8.66 -7.40
C LEU A 180 2.23 9.55 -6.15
N GLN A 181 1.11 10.21 -5.87
CA GLN A 181 0.95 11.01 -4.65
C GLN A 181 1.12 10.15 -3.39
N GLU A 182 0.56 8.94 -3.37
CA GLU A 182 0.70 8.03 -2.23
C GLU A 182 2.16 7.58 -2.04
N LEU A 183 2.91 7.36 -3.13
CA LEU A 183 4.34 7.10 -3.07
C LEU A 183 5.14 8.33 -2.61
N GLN A 184 4.75 9.54 -3.02
CA GLN A 184 5.34 10.80 -2.54
C GLN A 184 5.12 10.96 -1.04
N ASP A 185 3.90 10.72 -0.54
CA ASP A 185 3.57 10.80 0.87
C ASP A 185 4.32 9.75 1.71
N LEU A 186 4.46 8.53 1.18
CA LEU A 186 5.30 7.49 1.75
C LEU A 186 6.77 7.90 1.83
N ARG A 187 7.35 8.37 0.71
CA ARG A 187 8.76 8.78 0.65
C ARG A 187 9.05 10.00 1.50
N ARG A 188 8.08 10.91 1.62
CA ARG A 188 8.15 12.07 2.52
C ARG A 188 8.09 11.66 3.98
N THR A 189 7.29 10.66 4.35
CA THR A 189 7.13 10.23 5.75
C THR A 189 8.21 9.24 6.20
N TYR A 190 8.70 8.37 5.32
CA TYR A 190 9.66 7.30 5.63
C TYR A 190 10.81 7.26 4.61
N PRO A 191 11.57 8.34 4.39
CA PRO A 191 12.62 8.36 3.37
C PRO A 191 13.71 7.33 3.67
N SER A 192 14.11 7.18 4.94
CA SER A 192 15.08 6.18 5.40
C SER A 192 14.70 4.72 5.11
N PHE A 193 13.41 4.39 4.99
CA PHE A 193 12.95 3.03 4.68
C PHE A 193 12.61 2.80 3.21
N THR A 194 12.20 3.85 2.50
CA THR A 194 11.67 3.73 1.13
C THR A 194 12.67 4.09 0.04
N ARG A 195 13.72 4.89 0.36
CA ARG A 195 14.66 5.42 -0.63
C ARG A 195 15.27 4.32 -1.49
N ASP A 196 15.89 3.33 -0.86
CA ASP A 196 16.58 2.25 -1.57
C ASP A 196 15.63 1.46 -2.46
N LEU A 197 14.42 1.13 -1.98
CA LEU A 197 13.42 0.40 -2.75
C LEU A 197 12.99 1.17 -4.01
N VAL A 198 12.72 2.47 -3.89
CA VAL A 198 12.32 3.31 -5.03
C VAL A 198 13.48 3.48 -6.01
N ASP A 199 14.68 3.64 -5.48
CA ASP A 199 15.90 3.84 -6.25
C ASP A 199 16.25 2.57 -7.06
N ASP A 200 16.18 1.40 -6.42
CA ASP A 200 16.34 0.08 -7.05
C ASP A 200 15.27 -0.17 -8.12
N ALA A 201 13.99 0.14 -7.82
CA ALA A 201 12.90 0.00 -8.78
C ALA A 201 13.06 0.93 -9.99
N THR A 202 13.47 2.19 -9.79
CA THR A 202 13.72 3.15 -10.88
C THR A 202 14.87 2.66 -11.77
N ALA A 203 15.97 2.21 -11.17
CA ALA A 203 17.11 1.68 -11.92
C ALA A 203 16.73 0.40 -12.69
N LEU A 204 15.97 -0.50 -12.07
CA LEU A 204 15.46 -1.72 -12.71
C LEU A 204 14.57 -1.40 -13.91
N CYS A 205 13.58 -0.51 -13.76
CA CYS A 205 12.68 -0.17 -14.86
C CYS A 205 13.43 0.48 -16.02
N ARG A 206 14.42 1.34 -15.74
CA ARG A 206 15.32 1.90 -16.77
C ARG A 206 16.08 0.79 -17.51
N GLN A 207 16.61 -0.20 -16.78
CA GLN A 207 17.29 -1.35 -17.38
C GLN A 207 16.34 -2.18 -18.26
N LEU A 208 15.12 -2.45 -17.79
CA LEU A 208 14.13 -3.23 -18.53
C LEU A 208 13.63 -2.50 -19.78
N MET A 209 13.52 -1.17 -19.74
CA MET A 209 13.18 -0.39 -20.93
C MET A 209 14.25 -0.47 -22.02
N ALA A 210 15.52 -0.54 -21.62
CA ALA A 210 16.65 -0.56 -22.55
C ALA A 210 16.86 -1.93 -23.24
N THR A 211 16.02 -2.94 -22.98
CA THR A 211 16.20 -4.28 -23.58
C THR A 211 15.79 -4.32 -25.05
N GLU A 212 14.77 -3.57 -25.45
CA GLU A 212 14.21 -3.55 -26.80
C GLU A 212 13.65 -2.16 -27.15
N SER A 213 13.86 -1.70 -28.38
CA SER A 213 13.28 -0.43 -28.85
C SER A 213 11.75 -0.40 -28.81
N SER A 214 11.09 -1.54 -28.99
CA SER A 214 9.62 -1.66 -28.90
C SER A 214 9.08 -1.37 -27.49
N VAL A 215 9.88 -1.66 -26.46
CA VAL A 215 9.54 -1.43 -25.05
C VAL A 215 9.65 0.05 -24.73
N GLU A 216 10.73 0.70 -25.17
CA GLU A 216 10.92 2.15 -25.05
C GLU A 216 9.79 2.93 -25.72
N GLN A 217 9.35 2.50 -26.92
CA GLN A 217 8.21 3.11 -27.63
C GLN A 217 6.88 3.01 -26.85
N SER A 218 6.74 2.01 -25.97
CA SER A 218 5.55 1.84 -25.12
C SER A 218 5.57 2.79 -23.91
N LEU A 219 6.69 3.47 -23.65
CA LEU A 219 6.94 4.35 -22.52
C LEU A 219 7.62 5.66 -22.98
N PRO A 220 6.94 6.50 -23.79
CA PRO A 220 7.53 7.71 -24.39
C PRO A 220 8.08 8.75 -23.41
N TYR A 221 7.56 8.79 -22.17
CA TYR A 221 8.09 9.66 -21.10
C TYR A 221 8.95 8.88 -20.08
N GLY A 222 9.26 7.63 -20.41
CA GLY A 222 9.96 6.68 -19.56
C GLY A 222 9.26 6.37 -18.25
N LEU A 223 10.04 5.81 -17.31
CA LEU A 223 9.57 5.44 -15.98
C LEU A 223 10.56 5.91 -14.90
N ASP A 224 10.92 7.19 -14.93
CA ASP A 224 11.82 7.79 -13.93
C ASP A 224 11.06 8.20 -12.66
N ILE A 225 10.65 7.18 -11.90
CA ILE A 225 9.86 7.36 -10.68
C ILE A 225 10.60 8.29 -9.70
N ARG A 226 11.93 8.16 -9.58
CA ARG A 226 12.72 9.04 -8.72
C ARG A 226 12.56 10.51 -9.11
N ALA A 227 12.72 10.85 -10.39
CA ALA A 227 12.57 12.22 -10.86
C ALA A 227 11.16 12.77 -10.57
N TRP A 228 10.11 11.97 -10.81
CA TRP A 228 8.72 12.34 -10.54
C TRP A 228 8.41 12.59 -9.07
N LEU A 229 9.13 11.91 -8.15
CA LEU A 229 9.00 12.15 -6.71
C LEU A 229 9.77 13.39 -6.23
N GLN A 230 10.80 13.81 -6.95
CA GLN A 230 11.66 14.93 -6.57
C GLN A 230 11.20 16.26 -7.15
N ASP A 231 10.68 16.25 -8.38
CA ASP A 231 10.30 17.44 -9.12
C ASP A 231 8.90 17.28 -9.73
N PRO A 232 7.88 17.98 -9.19
CA PRO A 232 6.53 17.98 -9.73
C PRO A 232 6.44 18.39 -11.21
N THR A 233 7.42 19.16 -11.73
CA THR A 233 7.44 19.57 -13.14
C THR A 233 7.83 18.45 -14.10
N GLN A 234 8.44 17.38 -13.58
CA GLN A 234 8.79 16.17 -14.34
C GLN A 234 7.64 15.16 -14.39
N VAL A 235 6.57 15.37 -13.62
CA VAL A 235 5.44 14.44 -13.53
C VAL A 235 4.64 14.48 -14.84
N PRO A 236 4.51 13.35 -15.55
CA PRO A 236 3.70 13.30 -16.77
C PRO A 236 2.21 13.49 -16.49
N GLU A 237 1.46 13.75 -17.56
CA GLU A 237 0.00 13.84 -17.51
C GLU A 237 -0.67 12.58 -16.94
N LEU A 238 -1.84 12.76 -16.31
CA LEU A 238 -2.57 11.67 -15.65
C LEU A 238 -2.88 10.50 -16.59
N SER A 239 -3.14 10.76 -17.88
CA SER A 239 -3.37 9.72 -18.89
C SER A 239 -2.17 8.79 -19.07
N TYR A 240 -0.94 9.32 -18.97
CA TYR A 240 0.27 8.52 -19.00
C TYR A 240 0.48 7.75 -17.70
N LEU A 241 0.31 8.41 -16.54
CA LEU A 241 0.43 7.77 -15.23
C LEU A 241 -0.56 6.62 -15.02
N THR A 242 -1.75 6.71 -15.64
CA THR A 242 -2.79 5.66 -15.59
C THR A 242 -2.68 4.64 -16.72
N SER A 243 -1.75 4.82 -17.67
CA SER A 243 -1.45 3.80 -18.67
C SER A 243 -0.89 2.56 -17.99
N THR A 244 -1.22 1.39 -18.52
CA THR A 244 -0.87 0.10 -17.92
C THR A 244 0.65 -0.12 -17.79
N PRO A 245 1.50 0.21 -18.79
CA PRO A 245 2.95 0.10 -18.66
C PRO A 245 3.53 0.90 -17.48
N VAL A 246 2.89 2.00 -17.08
CA VAL A 246 3.33 2.88 -16.00
C VAL A 246 2.69 2.51 -14.67
N SER A 247 1.36 2.42 -14.64
CA SER A 247 0.59 2.20 -13.41
C SER A 247 0.81 0.81 -12.82
N THR A 248 1.00 -0.24 -13.62
CA THR A 248 1.19 -1.61 -13.13
C THR A 248 2.42 -1.73 -12.20
N PRO A 249 3.64 -1.34 -12.62
CA PRO A 249 4.79 -1.35 -11.72
C PRO A 249 4.68 -0.30 -10.59
N LEU A 250 4.11 0.89 -10.85
CA LEU A 250 3.97 1.93 -9.82
C LEU A 250 3.05 1.52 -8.67
N ILE A 251 1.91 0.88 -8.96
CA ILE A 251 0.99 0.35 -7.94
C ILE A 251 1.69 -0.72 -7.10
N GLY A 252 2.41 -1.65 -7.75
CA GLY A 252 3.17 -2.66 -7.02
C GLY A 252 4.23 -2.05 -6.11
N LEU A 253 4.94 -1.01 -6.58
CA LEU A 253 5.94 -0.30 -5.79
C LEU A 253 5.35 0.35 -4.53
N VAL A 254 4.18 1.01 -4.64
CA VAL A 254 3.47 1.58 -3.48
C VAL A 254 3.14 0.49 -2.44
N GLN A 255 2.62 -0.64 -2.90
CA GLN A 255 2.25 -1.76 -2.04
C GLN A 255 3.45 -2.38 -1.32
N LEU A 256 4.55 -2.60 -2.05
CA LEU A 256 5.81 -3.07 -1.48
C LEU A 256 6.38 -2.07 -0.48
N ALA A 257 6.32 -0.77 -0.78
CA ALA A 257 6.80 0.27 0.12
C ALA A 257 5.99 0.33 1.42
N HIS A 258 4.66 0.21 1.37
CA HIS A 258 3.85 0.10 2.59
C HIS A 258 4.21 -1.14 3.41
N TYR A 259 4.37 -2.30 2.75
CA TYR A 259 4.75 -3.55 3.43
C TYR A 259 6.14 -3.46 4.08
N GLU A 260 7.14 -2.92 3.36
CA GLU A 260 8.49 -2.68 3.88
C GLU A 260 8.46 -1.74 5.08
N VAL A 261 7.78 -0.59 4.95
CA VAL A 261 7.62 0.35 6.07
C VAL A 261 7.00 -0.36 7.26
N THR A 262 5.90 -1.09 7.09
CA THR A 262 5.24 -1.84 8.18
C THR A 262 6.20 -2.80 8.87
N CYS A 263 6.96 -3.60 8.11
CA CYS A 263 7.96 -4.52 8.69
C CYS A 263 9.04 -3.75 9.47
N ARG A 264 9.59 -2.67 8.91
CA ARG A 264 10.62 -1.82 9.56
C ARG A 264 10.13 -1.22 10.87
N VAL A 265 8.94 -0.61 10.87
CA VAL A 265 8.40 0.08 12.06
C VAL A 265 7.95 -0.88 13.16
N LEU A 266 7.68 -2.15 12.80
CA LEU A 266 7.44 -3.24 13.75
C LEU A 266 8.72 -3.90 14.26
N GLY A 267 9.90 -3.54 13.73
CA GLY A 267 11.15 -4.23 14.07
C GLY A 267 11.16 -5.69 13.63
N LEU A 268 10.47 -6.03 12.54
CA LEU A 268 10.35 -7.39 12.02
C LEU A 268 10.96 -7.49 10.62
N THR A 269 11.57 -8.63 10.33
CA THR A 269 11.85 -9.04 8.95
C THR A 269 10.55 -9.44 8.23
N PRO A 270 10.50 -9.40 6.89
CA PRO A 270 9.33 -9.83 6.12
C PRO A 270 8.80 -11.23 6.46
N GLY A 271 9.68 -12.18 6.74
CA GLY A 271 9.35 -13.55 7.13
C GLY A 271 8.87 -13.67 8.57
N GLN A 272 9.44 -12.89 9.49
CA GLN A 272 8.90 -12.80 10.86
C GLN A 272 7.49 -12.20 10.85
N PHE A 273 7.25 -11.14 10.08
CA PHE A 273 5.91 -10.59 9.88
C PHE A 273 4.98 -11.63 9.23
N GLY A 274 5.45 -12.33 8.20
CA GLY A 274 4.70 -13.39 7.50
C GLY A 274 4.21 -14.52 8.42
N ARG A 275 4.90 -14.86 9.50
CA ARG A 275 4.44 -15.87 10.49
C ARG A 275 3.15 -15.45 11.20
N HIS A 276 2.88 -14.15 11.29
CA HIS A 276 1.65 -13.62 11.84
C HIS A 276 0.52 -13.53 10.81
N VAL A 277 0.78 -13.81 9.53
CA VAL A 277 -0.21 -13.74 8.45
C VAL A 277 -0.85 -15.12 8.22
N ALA A 278 -2.15 -15.22 8.48
CA ALA A 278 -2.94 -16.45 8.30
C ALA A 278 -3.16 -16.79 6.83
N GLY A 279 -3.18 -15.76 5.99
CA GLY A 279 -3.28 -15.87 4.56
C GLY A 279 -3.24 -14.50 3.89
N THR A 280 -2.94 -14.51 2.60
CA THR A 280 -2.83 -13.31 1.79
C THR A 280 -3.53 -13.49 0.45
N THR A 281 -4.03 -12.41 -0.11
CA THR A 281 -4.56 -12.40 -1.48
C THR A 281 -4.44 -11.01 -2.09
N GLY A 282 -4.60 -10.90 -3.39
CA GLY A 282 -4.54 -9.62 -4.07
C GLY A 282 -5.54 -9.53 -5.21
N HIS A 283 -6.13 -8.35 -5.36
CA HIS A 283 -7.09 -8.04 -6.41
C HIS A 283 -6.35 -7.73 -7.71
N SER A 284 -6.71 -8.43 -8.78
CA SER A 284 -6.06 -8.28 -10.08
C SER A 284 -4.53 -8.43 -9.94
N GLN A 285 -3.74 -7.45 -10.39
CA GLN A 285 -2.28 -7.44 -10.26
C GLN A 285 -1.75 -7.53 -8.82
N GLY A 286 -2.54 -7.16 -7.81
CA GLY A 286 -2.12 -7.20 -6.40
C GLY A 286 -1.71 -8.61 -5.95
N ILE A 287 -2.17 -9.66 -6.63
CA ILE A 287 -1.80 -11.05 -6.32
C ILE A 287 -0.29 -11.31 -6.47
N LEU A 288 0.38 -10.58 -7.37
CA LEU A 288 1.83 -10.66 -7.55
C LEU A 288 2.57 -10.17 -6.31
N VAL A 289 2.09 -9.08 -5.71
CA VAL A 289 2.64 -8.54 -4.46
C VAL A 289 2.31 -9.44 -3.28
N ALA A 290 1.07 -9.95 -3.19
CA ALA A 290 0.69 -10.94 -2.18
C ALA A 290 1.63 -12.15 -2.19
N ALA A 291 1.89 -12.73 -3.36
CA ALA A 291 2.83 -13.84 -3.51
C ALA A 291 4.27 -13.45 -3.13
N ALA A 292 4.75 -12.27 -3.52
CA ALA A 292 6.07 -11.79 -3.13
C ALA A 292 6.23 -11.69 -1.60
N THR A 293 5.22 -11.16 -0.90
CA THR A 293 5.23 -11.09 0.58
C THR A 293 5.20 -12.47 1.23
N ALA A 294 4.54 -13.44 0.60
CA ALA A 294 4.51 -14.82 1.07
C ALA A 294 5.83 -15.59 0.85
N MET A 295 6.69 -15.11 -0.05
CA MET A 295 7.99 -15.76 -0.37
C MET A 295 9.17 -15.16 0.41
N ALA A 296 9.06 -13.90 0.85
CA ALA A 296 10.13 -13.21 1.56
C ALA A 296 10.39 -13.80 2.96
N ASP A 297 11.66 -13.79 3.39
CA ASP A 297 12.07 -14.19 4.73
C ASP A 297 12.82 -13.07 5.46
N ASP A 298 13.99 -12.70 4.96
CA ASP A 298 14.81 -11.61 5.47
C ASP A 298 14.87 -10.41 4.50
N TRP A 299 15.58 -9.35 4.89
CA TRP A 299 15.76 -8.17 4.04
C TRP A 299 16.57 -8.42 2.76
N SER A 300 17.37 -9.49 2.70
CA SER A 300 18.13 -9.87 1.50
C SER A 300 17.20 -10.51 0.47
N SER A 301 16.44 -11.53 0.89
CA SER A 301 15.40 -12.17 0.08
C SER A 301 14.30 -11.19 -0.31
N TRP A 302 13.96 -10.22 0.55
CA TRP A 302 13.03 -9.12 0.24
C TRP A 302 13.46 -8.34 -1.01
N ARG A 303 14.73 -7.92 -1.08
CA ARG A 303 15.27 -7.22 -2.26
C ARG A 303 15.20 -8.08 -3.53
N GLN A 304 15.37 -9.39 -3.41
CA GLN A 304 15.26 -10.30 -4.55
C GLN A 304 13.81 -10.43 -5.03
N VAL A 305 12.86 -10.64 -4.12
CA VAL A 305 11.44 -10.80 -4.49
C VAL A 305 10.82 -9.48 -4.95
N THR A 306 11.23 -8.33 -4.39
CA THR A 306 10.77 -7.01 -4.86
C THR A 306 11.27 -6.72 -6.28
N ARG A 307 12.53 -7.05 -6.58
CA ARG A 307 13.07 -6.97 -7.94
C ARG A 307 12.28 -7.87 -8.89
N ALA A 308 12.06 -9.13 -8.52
CA ALA A 308 11.33 -10.09 -9.36
C ALA A 308 9.88 -9.65 -9.63
N VAL A 309 9.16 -9.17 -8.61
CA VAL A 309 7.75 -8.76 -8.77
C VAL A 309 7.62 -7.47 -9.57
N ILE A 310 8.53 -6.50 -9.41
CA ILE A 310 8.54 -5.30 -10.25
C ILE A 310 8.88 -5.65 -11.70
N THR A 311 9.82 -6.56 -11.94
CA THR A 311 10.09 -7.09 -13.29
C THR A 311 8.84 -7.75 -13.89
N ALA A 312 8.12 -8.57 -13.13
CA ALA A 312 6.88 -9.20 -13.58
C ALA A 312 5.80 -8.17 -13.92
N LEU A 313 5.58 -7.19 -13.05
CA LEU A 313 4.61 -6.11 -13.24
C LEU A 313 4.95 -5.22 -14.45
N PHE A 314 6.23 -4.90 -14.64
CA PHE A 314 6.72 -4.18 -15.81
C PHE A 314 6.37 -4.92 -17.11
N TRP A 315 6.75 -6.19 -17.21
CA TRP A 315 6.52 -6.97 -18.42
C TRP A 315 5.04 -7.25 -18.68
N ILE A 316 4.25 -7.49 -17.62
CA ILE A 316 2.80 -7.57 -17.74
C ILE A 316 2.26 -6.27 -18.33
N GLY A 317 2.66 -5.11 -17.80
CA GLY A 317 2.15 -3.83 -18.27
C GLY A 317 2.52 -3.53 -19.73
N VAL A 318 3.79 -3.68 -20.08
CA VAL A 318 4.29 -3.43 -21.43
C VAL A 318 3.69 -4.41 -22.45
N ARG A 319 3.79 -5.72 -22.22
CA ARG A 319 3.38 -6.70 -23.24
C ARG A 319 1.87 -6.79 -23.40
N THR A 320 1.09 -6.50 -22.36
CA THR A 320 -0.37 -6.39 -22.52
C THR A 320 -0.75 -5.15 -23.30
N GLN A 321 -0.08 -4.01 -23.08
CA GLN A 321 -0.28 -2.80 -23.87
C GLN A 321 0.07 -3.03 -25.35
N GLN A 322 1.27 -3.56 -25.64
CA GLN A 322 1.70 -3.89 -27.01
C GLN A 322 0.77 -4.90 -27.69
N THR A 323 0.20 -5.83 -26.93
CA THR A 323 -0.78 -6.78 -27.48
C THR A 323 -2.09 -6.08 -27.79
N TRP A 324 -2.58 -5.24 -26.88
CA TRP A 324 -3.78 -4.44 -27.08
C TRP A 324 -3.64 -3.53 -28.29
N ASP A 325 -2.58 -2.72 -28.39
CA ASP A 325 -2.39 -1.76 -29.50
C ASP A 325 -2.34 -2.43 -30.88
N ARG A 326 -1.94 -3.70 -30.97
CA ARG A 326 -1.95 -4.49 -32.22
C ARG A 326 -3.33 -5.01 -32.61
N LEU A 327 -4.27 -5.11 -31.66
CA LEU A 327 -5.63 -5.51 -31.98
C LEU A 327 -6.33 -4.33 -32.67
N GLU A 328 -6.61 -4.46 -33.96
CA GLU A 328 -7.43 -3.52 -34.76
C GLU A 328 -8.92 -3.45 -34.29
N VAL A 329 -9.20 -3.81 -33.04
CA VAL A 329 -10.53 -3.89 -32.44
C VAL A 329 -10.82 -2.63 -31.59
N HIS A 330 -9.83 -1.78 -31.33
CA HIS A 330 -10.01 -0.49 -30.63
C HIS A 330 -10.48 0.56 -31.62
N GLY A 331 -11.66 0.34 -32.21
CA GLY A 331 -12.27 1.36 -33.05
C GLY A 331 -12.29 2.68 -32.30
N SER A 332 -11.80 3.73 -32.95
CA SER A 332 -11.71 5.07 -32.38
C SER A 332 -13.05 5.49 -31.79
N MET A 333 -13.04 5.91 -30.52
CA MET A 333 -14.19 6.57 -29.90
C MET A 333 -14.28 7.97 -30.49
N SER A 334 -15.44 8.34 -31.05
CA SER A 334 -15.63 9.72 -31.48
C SER A 334 -15.75 10.64 -30.27
N GLU A 335 -15.39 11.91 -30.45
CA GLU A 335 -15.50 12.93 -29.42
C GLU A 335 -16.95 13.05 -28.89
N ALA A 336 -17.95 12.91 -29.75
CA ALA A 336 -19.36 12.91 -29.36
C ALA A 336 -19.73 11.76 -28.41
N LEU A 337 -19.22 10.54 -28.63
CA LEU A 337 -19.48 9.41 -27.75
C LEU A 337 -18.75 9.57 -26.40
N THR A 338 -17.53 10.10 -26.44
CA THR A 338 -16.77 10.42 -25.23
C THR A 338 -17.50 11.48 -24.40
N GLN A 339 -17.98 12.56 -25.04
CA GLN A 339 -18.73 13.61 -24.36
C GLN A 339 -20.04 13.08 -23.76
N ASP A 340 -20.78 12.24 -24.49
CA ASP A 340 -21.99 11.61 -23.95
C ASP A 340 -21.72 10.77 -22.68
N CYS A 341 -20.58 10.06 -22.60
CA CYS A 341 -20.19 9.35 -21.38
C CYS A 341 -19.89 10.31 -20.22
N LEU A 342 -19.21 11.42 -20.50
CA LEU A 342 -18.89 12.44 -19.49
C LEU A 342 -20.15 13.12 -18.96
N ASP A 343 -21.08 13.51 -19.85
CA ASP A 343 -22.35 14.15 -19.51
C ASP A 343 -23.23 13.27 -18.60
N HIS A 344 -23.07 11.95 -18.68
CA HIS A 344 -23.79 10.97 -17.85
C HIS A 344 -22.98 10.50 -16.63
N GLY A 345 -21.81 11.09 -16.36
CA GLY A 345 -20.97 10.76 -15.20
C GLY A 345 -20.29 9.38 -15.27
N GLU A 346 -20.23 8.77 -16.46
CA GLU A 346 -19.63 7.45 -16.68
C GLU A 346 -18.10 7.52 -16.79
N GLY A 347 -17.54 8.72 -17.01
CA GLY A 347 -16.11 8.95 -17.19
C GLY A 347 -15.64 8.74 -18.63
N VAL A 348 -14.33 8.89 -18.84
CA VAL A 348 -13.72 8.71 -20.17
C VAL A 348 -13.78 7.23 -20.58
N PRO A 349 -14.28 6.88 -21.78
CA PRO A 349 -14.33 5.50 -22.25
C PRO A 349 -12.99 4.80 -22.19
N SER A 350 -13.00 3.59 -21.65
CA SER A 350 -11.82 2.74 -21.47
C SER A 350 -12.20 1.28 -21.72
N PRO A 351 -11.24 0.34 -21.79
CA PRO A 351 -11.51 -1.04 -22.11
C PRO A 351 -12.05 -1.87 -20.94
N MET A 352 -12.39 -1.23 -19.81
CA MET A 352 -13.01 -1.88 -18.65
C MET A 352 -14.10 -1.01 -18.03
N LEU A 353 -15.33 -1.53 -17.98
CA LEU A 353 -16.51 -0.86 -17.43
C LEU A 353 -16.91 -1.48 -16.10
N HIS A 354 -16.89 -0.69 -15.03
CA HIS A 354 -17.42 -1.05 -13.72
C HIS A 354 -18.94 -0.86 -13.69
N ILE A 355 -19.67 -1.89 -13.27
CA ILE A 355 -21.13 -1.88 -13.17
C ILE A 355 -21.53 -2.21 -11.73
N ARG A 356 -22.32 -1.33 -11.13
CA ARG A 356 -22.90 -1.48 -9.78
C ARG A 356 -24.42 -1.55 -9.85
N GLY A 357 -25.03 -2.37 -8.99
CA GLY A 357 -26.48 -2.41 -8.77
C GLY A 357 -27.27 -3.35 -9.69
N LEU A 358 -26.61 -3.94 -10.70
CA LEU A 358 -27.16 -5.00 -11.55
C LEU A 358 -26.68 -6.36 -11.07
N ASP A 359 -27.57 -7.35 -10.93
CA ASP A 359 -27.16 -8.73 -10.65
C ASP A 359 -26.48 -9.37 -11.85
N LYS A 360 -25.60 -10.34 -11.57
CA LYS A 360 -24.78 -11.00 -12.57
C LYS A 360 -25.60 -11.67 -13.69
N ALA A 361 -26.70 -12.33 -13.36
CA ALA A 361 -27.54 -13.03 -14.35
C ALA A 361 -28.19 -12.06 -15.35
N SER A 362 -28.69 -10.92 -14.86
CA SER A 362 -29.21 -9.85 -15.72
C SER A 362 -28.14 -9.27 -16.64
N LEU A 363 -26.92 -9.08 -16.12
CA LEU A 363 -25.80 -8.62 -16.93
C LEU A 363 -25.39 -9.65 -18.00
N GLU A 364 -25.32 -10.93 -17.65
CA GLU A 364 -25.03 -12.01 -18.60
C GLU A 364 -26.07 -12.08 -19.72
N THR A 365 -27.36 -11.84 -19.42
CA THR A 365 -28.42 -11.75 -20.41
C THR A 365 -28.23 -10.56 -21.36
N CYS A 366 -27.81 -9.40 -20.82
CA CYS A 366 -27.48 -8.21 -21.61
C CYS A 366 -26.30 -8.49 -22.55
N LEU A 367 -25.21 -9.05 -22.01
CA LEU A 367 -24.01 -9.42 -22.77
C LEU A 367 -24.32 -10.45 -23.87
N ALA A 368 -25.12 -11.47 -23.56
CA ALA A 368 -25.54 -12.47 -24.53
C ALA A 368 -26.39 -11.87 -25.66
N SER A 369 -27.17 -10.83 -25.37
CA SER A 369 -27.95 -10.10 -26.37
C SER A 369 -27.05 -9.23 -27.25
N MET A 370 -26.11 -8.49 -26.65
CA MET A 370 -25.12 -7.69 -27.38
C MET A 370 -24.21 -8.55 -28.28
N ALA A 371 -23.78 -9.70 -27.77
CA ALA A 371 -22.96 -10.65 -28.53
C ALA A 371 -23.63 -11.04 -29.87
N ARG A 372 -24.96 -11.11 -29.94
CA ARG A 372 -25.67 -11.44 -31.19
C ARG A 372 -25.45 -10.39 -32.27
N TYR A 373 -25.41 -9.11 -31.89
CA TYR A 373 -25.17 -7.99 -32.81
C TYR A 373 -23.70 -7.87 -33.19
N ILE A 374 -22.79 -8.23 -32.28
CA ILE A 374 -21.34 -8.15 -32.47
C ILE A 374 -20.81 -9.30 -33.36
N ARG A 375 -21.51 -10.44 -33.45
CA ARG A 375 -21.10 -11.66 -34.20
C ARG A 375 -20.75 -11.45 -35.67
N HIS A 376 -21.17 -10.35 -36.30
CA HIS A 376 -20.81 -10.02 -37.69
C HIS A 376 -19.46 -9.30 -37.82
N SER A 377 -18.83 -8.92 -36.71
CA SER A 377 -17.47 -8.39 -36.64
C SER A 377 -16.50 -9.53 -36.25
N SER A 378 -15.33 -9.60 -36.89
CA SER A 378 -14.34 -10.69 -36.80
C SER A 378 -13.94 -11.13 -35.37
N HIS A 379 -13.30 -12.30 -35.28
CA HIS A 379 -13.10 -13.23 -34.14
C HIS A 379 -12.52 -12.72 -32.80
N ARG A 380 -12.47 -11.42 -32.50
CA ARG A 380 -11.89 -10.88 -31.25
C ARG A 380 -12.77 -9.81 -30.59
N SER A 381 -14.09 -9.93 -30.74
CA SER A 381 -15.05 -8.95 -30.23
C SER A 381 -15.78 -9.46 -28.97
N LYS A 382 -15.03 -9.94 -27.97
CA LYS A 382 -15.62 -10.52 -26.76
C LYS A 382 -15.69 -9.47 -25.66
N LEU A 383 -16.90 -8.97 -25.38
CA LEU A 383 -17.22 -8.45 -24.06
C LEU A 383 -17.32 -9.64 -23.09
N GLY A 384 -16.71 -9.53 -21.92
CA GLY A 384 -16.78 -10.57 -20.91
C GLY A 384 -16.74 -9.99 -19.50
N ILE A 385 -17.44 -10.65 -18.57
CA ILE A 385 -17.30 -10.35 -17.14
C ILE A 385 -15.89 -10.77 -16.74
N SER A 386 -15.06 -9.79 -16.46
CA SER A 386 -13.64 -9.94 -16.16
C SER A 386 -13.39 -10.00 -14.65
N ILE A 387 -14.15 -9.22 -13.87
CA ILE A 387 -14.01 -9.18 -12.41
C ILE A 387 -15.39 -9.23 -11.76
N THR A 388 -15.55 -10.12 -10.77
CA THR A 388 -16.70 -10.17 -9.86
C THR A 388 -16.26 -9.68 -8.49
N ASN A 389 -16.47 -8.39 -8.20
CA ASN A 389 -16.16 -7.81 -6.89
C ASN A 389 -17.18 -8.19 -5.82
N GLY A 390 -18.43 -8.43 -6.23
CA GLY A 390 -19.51 -8.90 -5.37
C GLY A 390 -20.79 -9.18 -6.16
N PRO A 391 -21.90 -9.51 -5.49
CA PRO A 391 -23.13 -10.00 -6.16
C PRO A 391 -23.74 -9.02 -7.17
N ARG A 392 -23.52 -7.72 -6.98
CA ARG A 392 -23.99 -6.62 -7.84
C ARG A 392 -22.91 -5.59 -8.12
N ASN A 393 -21.65 -6.02 -8.12
CA ASN A 393 -20.48 -5.18 -8.33
C ASN A 393 -19.51 -5.97 -9.20
N VAL A 394 -19.46 -5.64 -10.48
CA VAL A 394 -18.75 -6.41 -11.50
C VAL A 394 -18.03 -5.47 -12.47
N VAL A 395 -17.02 -5.99 -13.15
CA VAL A 395 -16.32 -5.30 -14.23
C VAL A 395 -16.46 -6.12 -15.50
N VAL A 396 -16.72 -5.44 -16.60
CA VAL A 396 -16.78 -6.02 -17.94
C VAL A 396 -15.60 -5.47 -18.74
N SER A 397 -14.80 -6.36 -19.34
CA SER A 397 -13.67 -5.99 -20.18
C SER A 397 -14.00 -6.17 -21.66
N GLY A 398 -13.48 -5.27 -22.50
CA GLY A 398 -13.55 -5.38 -23.95
C GLY A 398 -13.37 -4.03 -24.66
N PRO A 399 -13.62 -3.96 -25.98
CA PRO A 399 -13.43 -2.73 -26.74
C PRO A 399 -14.33 -1.57 -26.22
N PRO A 400 -13.78 -0.35 -26.03
CA PRO A 400 -14.52 0.78 -25.45
C PRO A 400 -15.86 1.08 -26.13
N ARG A 401 -15.90 1.01 -27.47
CA ARG A 401 -17.14 1.21 -28.26
C ARG A 401 -18.29 0.27 -27.88
N TYR A 402 -17.98 -0.98 -27.54
CA TYR A 402 -18.99 -1.95 -27.16
C TYR A 402 -19.37 -1.81 -25.68
N LEU A 403 -18.43 -1.40 -24.84
CA LEU A 403 -18.70 -1.05 -23.45
C LEU A 403 -19.57 0.20 -23.34
N TYR A 404 -19.42 1.18 -24.23
CA TYR A 404 -20.35 2.28 -24.38
C TYR A 404 -21.77 1.79 -24.70
N GLY A 405 -21.91 0.88 -25.68
CA GLY A 405 -23.21 0.26 -25.96
C GLY A 405 -23.82 -0.44 -24.73
N LEU A 406 -23.00 -1.02 -23.87
CA LEU A 406 -23.42 -1.63 -22.61
C LEU A 406 -23.83 -0.57 -21.58
N SER A 407 -23.11 0.55 -21.48
CA SER A 407 -23.47 1.64 -20.56
C SER A 407 -24.85 2.21 -20.92
N LEU A 408 -25.18 2.36 -22.20
CA LEU A 408 -26.52 2.74 -22.65
C LEU A 408 -27.62 1.77 -22.18
N GLN A 409 -27.36 0.46 -22.18
CA GLN A 409 -28.31 -0.53 -21.64
C GLN A 409 -28.46 -0.41 -20.13
N VAL A 410 -27.36 -0.12 -19.44
CA VAL A 410 -27.38 0.16 -17.99
C VAL A 410 -28.20 1.42 -17.68
N ARG A 411 -28.04 2.51 -18.44
CA ARG A 411 -28.87 3.73 -18.31
C ARG A 411 -30.36 3.42 -18.41
N LYS A 412 -30.75 2.61 -19.41
CA LYS A 412 -32.15 2.17 -19.57
C LYS A 412 -32.66 1.41 -18.36
N ALA A 413 -31.85 0.48 -17.82
CA ALA A 413 -32.19 -0.26 -16.61
C ALA A 413 -32.30 0.64 -15.36
N THR A 414 -31.46 1.68 -15.27
CA THR A 414 -31.53 2.69 -14.20
C THR A 414 -32.85 3.45 -14.25
N LEU A 415 -33.25 3.94 -15.43
CA LEU A 415 -34.51 4.67 -15.62
C LEU A 415 -35.73 3.80 -15.28
N GLN A 416 -35.76 2.54 -15.74
CA GLN A 416 -36.85 1.61 -15.43
C GLN A 416 -37.00 1.35 -13.93
N LYS A 417 -35.90 1.26 -13.18
CA LYS A 417 -35.93 1.11 -11.72
C LYS A 417 -36.35 2.39 -11.00
N GLY A 418 -35.93 3.56 -11.48
CA GLY A 418 -36.34 4.85 -10.91
C GLY A 418 -37.85 5.10 -11.00
N LEU A 419 -38.49 4.65 -12.08
CA LEU A 419 -39.94 4.76 -12.28
C LEU A 419 -40.77 3.83 -11.37
N SER A 420 -40.15 2.85 -10.72
CA SER A 420 -40.85 1.82 -9.91
C SER A 420 -41.09 2.21 -8.45
N GLY A 421 -40.80 3.45 -8.04
CA GLY A 421 -41.11 3.97 -6.69
C GLY A 421 -40.32 3.31 -5.55
N ALA A 422 -39.25 2.57 -5.85
CA ALA A 422 -38.37 1.99 -4.85
C ALA A 422 -37.57 3.09 -4.11
N SER A 423 -37.38 2.96 -2.80
CA SER A 423 -36.63 3.90 -1.96
C SER A 423 -35.28 4.34 -2.57
N GLU A 424 -34.97 5.63 -2.49
CA GLU A 424 -33.76 6.31 -3.02
C GLU A 424 -32.45 5.59 -2.68
N THR A 425 -32.35 5.00 -1.49
CA THR A 425 -31.15 4.32 -1.00
C THR A 425 -31.00 2.88 -1.52
N ALA A 426 -32.05 2.31 -2.13
CA ALA A 426 -32.09 0.87 -2.41
C ALA A 426 -31.52 0.43 -3.77
N ARG A 427 -31.47 1.25 -4.84
CA ARG A 427 -31.17 0.70 -6.20
C ARG A 427 -30.58 1.68 -7.24
N VAL A 428 -29.51 2.42 -6.94
CA VAL A 428 -28.76 3.10 -8.01
C VAL A 428 -27.98 2.06 -8.82
N VAL A 429 -28.46 1.77 -10.03
CA VAL A 429 -27.66 1.06 -11.04
C VAL A 429 -26.78 2.10 -11.73
N ALA A 430 -25.48 1.86 -11.78
CA ALA A 430 -24.51 2.78 -12.35
C ALA A 430 -23.45 2.03 -13.15
N ALA A 431 -22.95 2.68 -14.18
CA ALA A 431 -21.80 2.26 -14.97
C ALA A 431 -20.72 3.35 -14.89
N LYS A 432 -19.46 2.95 -14.72
CA LYS A 432 -18.32 3.87 -14.72
C LYS A 432 -17.12 3.22 -15.39
N PHE A 433 -16.50 3.90 -16.34
CA PHE A 433 -15.26 3.43 -16.96
C PHE A 433 -14.11 3.50 -15.95
N LEU A 434 -13.29 2.44 -15.93
CA LEU A 434 -12.09 2.38 -15.09
C LEU A 434 -10.94 3.12 -15.77
N HIS A 435 -10.09 3.79 -15.00
CA HIS A 435 -8.86 4.41 -15.51
C HIS A 435 -7.78 3.35 -15.75
N VAL A 436 -7.91 2.61 -16.85
CA VAL A 436 -7.00 1.56 -17.31
C VAL A 436 -6.88 1.61 -18.83
N SER A 437 -5.74 1.22 -19.39
CA SER A 437 -5.51 1.27 -20.84
C SER A 437 -5.66 -0.08 -21.55
N VAL A 438 -5.78 -1.20 -20.83
CA VAL A 438 -5.95 -2.55 -21.39
C VAL A 438 -7.11 -3.32 -20.71
N PRO A 439 -7.77 -4.26 -21.41
CA PRO A 439 -8.85 -5.08 -20.86
C PRO A 439 -8.32 -6.27 -20.07
N PHE A 440 -7.77 -6.06 -18.87
CA PHE A 440 -7.32 -7.16 -18.02
C PHE A 440 -8.39 -8.22 -17.80
N HIS A 441 -7.94 -9.44 -17.47
CA HIS A 441 -8.77 -10.60 -17.21
C HIS A 441 -9.67 -10.95 -18.41
N SER A 442 -9.10 -10.86 -19.61
CA SER A 442 -9.79 -11.13 -20.87
C SER A 442 -8.94 -11.99 -21.82
N ASP A 443 -9.61 -12.85 -22.59
CA ASP A 443 -9.00 -13.60 -23.69
C ASP A 443 -8.34 -12.68 -24.73
N LEU A 444 -8.74 -11.40 -24.80
CA LEU A 444 -8.15 -10.41 -25.69
C LEU A 444 -6.63 -10.26 -25.47
N LEU A 445 -6.16 -10.48 -24.25
CA LEU A 445 -4.75 -10.37 -23.89
C LEU A 445 -4.03 -11.74 -23.83
N ALA A 446 -4.68 -12.84 -24.24
CA ALA A 446 -4.12 -14.18 -24.12
C ALA A 446 -2.76 -14.35 -24.82
N GLU A 447 -2.57 -13.66 -25.96
CA GLU A 447 -1.29 -13.68 -26.70
C GLU A 447 -0.14 -13.02 -25.95
N ALA A 448 -0.42 -12.07 -25.05
CA ALA A 448 0.61 -11.44 -24.23
C ALA A 448 1.25 -12.45 -23.27
N VAL A 449 0.50 -13.46 -22.82
CA VAL A 449 0.96 -14.41 -21.80
C VAL A 449 2.25 -15.08 -22.21
N SER A 450 2.33 -15.66 -23.42
CA SER A 450 3.54 -16.38 -23.86
C SER A 450 4.77 -15.48 -23.94
N THR A 451 4.61 -14.24 -24.38
CA THR A 451 5.69 -13.26 -24.45
C THR A 451 6.17 -12.89 -23.04
N ILE A 452 5.23 -12.60 -22.13
CA ILE A 452 5.55 -12.31 -20.73
C ILE A 452 6.28 -13.51 -20.09
N ARG A 453 5.83 -14.75 -20.35
CA ARG A 453 6.51 -15.95 -19.83
C ARG A 453 7.96 -16.03 -20.29
N HIS A 454 8.21 -15.66 -21.54
CA HIS A 454 9.55 -15.64 -22.12
C HIS A 454 10.42 -14.55 -21.50
N ASP A 455 9.87 -13.34 -21.30
CA ASP A 455 10.57 -12.23 -20.64
C ASP A 455 10.92 -12.56 -19.17
N LEU A 456 10.11 -13.41 -18.51
CA LEU A 456 10.29 -13.83 -17.12
C LEU A 456 10.97 -15.20 -16.95
N ARG A 457 11.52 -15.78 -18.01
CA ARG A 457 12.07 -17.16 -18.00
C ARG A 457 13.22 -17.36 -16.99
N ASP A 458 13.94 -16.29 -16.68
CA ASP A 458 15.10 -16.30 -15.78
C ASP A 458 14.69 -16.07 -14.31
N LEU A 459 13.40 -15.84 -14.04
CA LEU A 459 12.85 -15.70 -12.69
C LEU A 459 12.21 -17.01 -12.24
N ASP A 460 12.73 -17.59 -11.16
CA ASP A 460 12.14 -18.75 -10.52
C ASP A 460 11.26 -18.35 -9.33
N ALA A 461 10.11 -19.01 -9.22
CA ALA A 461 9.15 -18.83 -8.14
C ALA A 461 8.42 -20.14 -7.90
N PRO A 462 9.08 -21.13 -7.27
CA PRO A 462 8.49 -22.44 -7.06
C PRO A 462 7.38 -22.37 -6.01
N ALA A 463 6.39 -23.27 -6.12
CA ALA A 463 5.28 -23.35 -5.15
C ALA A 463 5.76 -23.53 -3.70
N GLY A 464 6.83 -24.29 -3.49
CA GLY A 464 7.42 -24.52 -2.18
C GLY A 464 8.06 -23.27 -1.53
N ALA A 465 8.23 -22.17 -2.27
CA ALA A 465 8.70 -20.92 -1.70
C ALA A 465 7.59 -20.12 -0.99
N LEU A 466 6.31 -20.48 -1.16
CA LEU A 466 5.21 -19.82 -0.46
C LEU A 466 5.16 -20.26 1.01
N ARG A 467 5.49 -19.36 1.92
CA ARG A 467 5.51 -19.57 3.38
C ARG A 467 4.20 -19.17 4.05
N VAL A 468 3.39 -18.37 3.36
CA VAL A 468 2.06 -17.92 3.77
C VAL A 468 1.03 -18.44 2.75
N PRO A 469 -0.14 -18.93 3.20
CA PRO A 469 -1.22 -19.32 2.28
C PRO A 469 -1.63 -18.16 1.36
N VAL A 470 -1.50 -18.35 0.04
CA VAL A 470 -1.93 -17.34 -0.94
C VAL A 470 -3.23 -17.80 -1.61
N PHE A 471 -4.31 -17.04 -1.44
CA PHE A 471 -5.60 -17.34 -2.05
C PHE A 471 -5.69 -16.77 -3.47
N SER A 472 -5.98 -17.66 -4.41
CA SER A 472 -6.22 -17.36 -5.82
C SER A 472 -7.33 -16.32 -5.99
N PRO A 473 -7.11 -15.25 -6.78
CA PRO A 473 -8.14 -14.26 -7.06
C PRO A 473 -9.23 -14.80 -7.98
N GLU A 474 -9.02 -15.95 -8.65
CA GLU A 474 -9.98 -16.54 -9.58
C GLU A 474 -11.12 -17.26 -8.84
N ASP A 475 -10.79 -18.00 -7.78
CA ASP A 475 -11.70 -18.94 -7.13
C ASP A 475 -11.50 -19.12 -5.61
N GLY A 476 -10.49 -18.49 -5.01
CA GLY A 476 -10.17 -18.61 -3.59
C GLY A 476 -9.38 -19.87 -3.21
N SER A 477 -8.98 -20.69 -4.18
CA SER A 477 -8.13 -21.86 -3.94
C SER A 477 -6.71 -21.45 -3.49
N LEU A 478 -6.02 -22.35 -2.78
CA LEU A 478 -4.62 -22.11 -2.39
C LEU A 478 -3.69 -22.27 -3.60
N LEU A 479 -2.91 -21.24 -3.89
CA LEU A 479 -1.86 -21.32 -4.90
C LEU A 479 -0.79 -22.33 -4.46
N GLY A 480 -0.33 -23.16 -5.39
CA GLY A 480 0.71 -24.16 -5.14
C GLY A 480 0.23 -25.52 -4.62
N ALA A 481 -1.01 -25.64 -4.13
CA ALA A 481 -1.53 -26.87 -3.52
C ALA A 481 -1.63 -28.08 -4.49
N GLY A 482 -1.68 -27.84 -5.80
CA GLY A 482 -1.75 -28.88 -6.84
C GLY A 482 -0.40 -29.40 -7.36
N SER A 483 0.74 -28.84 -6.91
CA SER A 483 2.07 -29.16 -7.42
C SER A 483 2.69 -30.44 -6.82
N HIS A 484 1.94 -31.19 -6.00
CA HIS A 484 2.42 -32.41 -5.35
C HIS A 484 2.26 -33.69 -6.18
N ASN A 485 1.61 -33.66 -7.34
CA ASN A 485 1.58 -34.80 -8.24
C ASN A 485 2.74 -34.69 -9.23
N GLY A 486 3.79 -35.48 -8.98
CA GLY A 486 5.05 -35.57 -9.75
C GLY A 486 4.90 -36.03 -11.20
N ALA A 487 4.19 -35.26 -12.02
CA ALA A 487 4.14 -35.40 -13.46
C ALA A 487 4.78 -34.15 -14.09
N ASN A 488 6.08 -34.25 -14.38
CA ASN A 488 6.89 -33.37 -15.24
C ASN A 488 6.68 -31.85 -15.10
N GLY A 489 7.48 -31.24 -14.23
CA GLY A 489 7.80 -29.81 -14.24
C GLY A 489 7.24 -29.09 -13.02
N SER A 490 8.12 -28.64 -12.15
CA SER A 490 7.82 -27.69 -11.07
C SER A 490 7.01 -26.52 -11.66
N SER A 491 5.69 -26.46 -11.41
CA SER A 491 4.87 -25.40 -11.99
C SER A 491 5.21 -24.10 -11.29
N SER A 492 5.94 -23.22 -11.97
CA SER A 492 6.28 -21.89 -11.45
C SER A 492 4.99 -21.13 -11.09
N VAL A 493 4.90 -20.67 -9.84
CA VAL A 493 3.79 -19.86 -9.33
C VAL A 493 3.66 -18.59 -10.15
N LEU A 494 4.80 -17.96 -10.47
CA LEU A 494 4.84 -16.75 -11.30
C LEU A 494 4.12 -16.95 -12.65
N GLN A 495 4.31 -18.10 -13.30
CA GLN A 495 3.67 -18.40 -14.58
C GLN A 495 2.16 -18.58 -14.47
N THR A 496 1.68 -19.02 -13.30
CA THR A 496 0.25 -19.08 -12.96
C THR A 496 -0.29 -17.69 -12.71
N LEU A 497 0.42 -16.88 -11.91
CA LEU A 497 0.04 -15.51 -11.58
C LEU A 497 -0.07 -14.61 -12.82
N VAL A 498 0.90 -14.68 -13.75
CA VAL A 498 0.85 -13.95 -15.03
C VAL A 498 -0.46 -14.27 -15.76
N LYS A 499 -0.81 -15.56 -15.86
CA LYS A 499 -2.05 -15.96 -16.53
C LYS A 499 -3.29 -15.44 -15.79
N GLN A 500 -3.28 -15.49 -14.47
CA GLN A 500 -4.39 -15.02 -13.63
C GLN A 500 -4.66 -13.52 -13.78
N VAL A 501 -3.61 -12.70 -13.86
CA VAL A 501 -3.73 -11.25 -14.06
C VAL A 501 -4.14 -10.91 -15.49
N VAL A 502 -3.53 -11.56 -16.47
CA VAL A 502 -3.69 -11.17 -17.88
C VAL A 502 -5.04 -11.62 -18.46
N CYS A 503 -5.43 -12.90 -18.29
CA CYS A 503 -6.56 -13.45 -19.05
C CYS A 503 -7.61 -14.22 -18.24
N ARG A 504 -7.32 -14.65 -17.00
CA ARG A 504 -8.34 -15.35 -16.19
C ARG A 504 -9.27 -14.34 -15.50
N PRO A 505 -10.56 -14.66 -15.36
CA PRO A 505 -11.47 -13.84 -14.59
C PRO A 505 -11.07 -13.82 -13.11
N ALA A 506 -11.31 -12.70 -12.44
CA ALA A 506 -11.15 -12.57 -11.00
C ALA A 506 -12.52 -12.59 -10.28
N ASN A 507 -12.61 -13.29 -9.17
CA ASN A 507 -13.77 -13.32 -8.29
C ASN A 507 -13.35 -12.97 -6.86
N TRP A 508 -13.38 -11.67 -6.56
CA TRP A 508 -12.96 -11.13 -5.27
C TRP A 508 -13.80 -11.68 -4.12
N GLN A 509 -15.10 -11.90 -4.36
CA GLN A 509 -15.97 -12.49 -3.36
C GLN A 509 -15.46 -13.87 -2.94
N LYS A 510 -15.07 -14.73 -3.89
CA LYS A 510 -14.49 -16.05 -3.60
C LYS A 510 -13.09 -15.97 -3.00
N ALA A 511 -12.23 -15.12 -3.56
CA ALA A 511 -10.88 -14.89 -3.08
C ALA A 511 -10.85 -14.49 -1.60
N THR A 512 -11.89 -13.80 -1.13
CA THR A 512 -11.98 -13.29 0.23
C THR A 512 -12.84 -14.11 1.18
N MET A 513 -13.43 -15.23 0.74
CA MET A 513 -14.27 -16.07 1.62
C MET A 513 -13.50 -16.59 2.84
N ASN A 514 -12.22 -16.92 2.67
CA ASN A 514 -11.39 -17.44 3.75
C ASN A 514 -11.01 -16.35 4.79
N LEU A 515 -11.07 -15.06 4.44
CA LEU A 515 -10.81 -13.95 5.37
C LEU A 515 -11.97 -13.69 6.34
N ALA A 516 -13.16 -14.22 6.07
CA ALA A 516 -14.34 -14.04 6.92
C ALA A 516 -14.29 -14.89 8.21
N GLY A 517 -13.32 -15.80 8.32
CA GLY A 517 -13.25 -16.82 9.37
C GLY A 517 -14.22 -17.96 9.08
N SER A 518 -13.75 -19.21 9.12
CA SER A 518 -14.63 -20.36 9.23
C SER A 518 -15.35 -20.25 10.57
N GLY A 519 -16.69 -20.08 10.54
CA GLY A 519 -17.55 -20.04 11.73
C GLY A 519 -17.62 -21.34 12.54
N ALA A 520 -16.54 -22.12 12.59
CA ALA A 520 -16.44 -23.35 13.35
C ALA A 520 -15.80 -23.05 14.71
N GLY A 521 -16.61 -22.48 15.61
CA GLY A 521 -16.18 -22.22 16.99
C GLY A 521 -16.90 -21.08 17.70
N SER A 522 -18.17 -20.79 17.40
CA SER A 522 -18.98 -19.85 18.17
C SER A 522 -19.42 -20.45 19.51
N GLY A 523 -18.46 -20.92 20.31
CA GLY A 523 -18.60 -21.01 21.75
C GLY A 523 -18.42 -19.60 22.34
N ALA A 524 -19.19 -19.25 23.35
CA ALA A 524 -18.99 -18.03 24.12
C ALA A 524 -17.56 -18.02 24.68
N GLY A 525 -16.67 -17.21 24.08
CA GLY A 525 -15.25 -17.12 24.46
C GLY A 525 -14.24 -17.29 23.32
N SER A 526 -14.63 -17.67 22.09
CA SER A 526 -13.68 -17.68 20.97
C SER A 526 -13.41 -16.26 20.47
N PRO A 527 -12.14 -15.83 20.28
CA PRO A 527 -11.83 -14.54 19.67
C PRO A 527 -12.46 -14.46 18.27
N GLY A 528 -12.92 -13.27 17.90
CA GLY A 528 -13.48 -13.00 16.57
C GLY A 528 -12.48 -13.27 15.45
N PRO A 529 -12.91 -13.25 14.17
CA PRO A 529 -12.01 -13.51 13.05
C PRO A 529 -10.87 -12.47 13.01
N PRO A 530 -9.66 -12.88 12.59
CA PRO A 530 -8.49 -12.00 12.49
C PRO A 530 -8.77 -10.70 11.71
N PRO A 531 -8.12 -9.58 12.06
CA PRO A 531 -8.18 -8.36 11.27
C PRO A 531 -7.52 -8.53 9.90
N VAL A 532 -7.90 -7.64 8.97
CA VAL A 532 -7.39 -7.61 7.60
C VAL A 532 -6.56 -6.35 7.39
N LEU A 533 -5.31 -6.50 6.99
CA LEU A 533 -4.41 -5.39 6.69
C LEU A 533 -4.46 -5.09 5.18
N ASP A 534 -4.84 -3.86 4.84
CA ASP A 534 -4.85 -3.37 3.46
C ASP A 534 -3.57 -2.59 3.15
N PHE A 535 -2.76 -3.15 2.25
CA PHE A 535 -1.56 -2.53 1.70
C PHE A 535 -1.78 -1.90 0.32
N GLY A 536 -2.99 -2.00 -0.23
CA GLY A 536 -3.37 -1.44 -1.51
C GLY A 536 -3.47 0.09 -1.50
N PRO A 537 -3.22 0.74 -2.65
CA PRO A 537 -3.38 2.18 -2.75
C PRO A 537 -4.85 2.61 -2.65
N GLY A 538 -5.07 3.88 -2.28
CA GLY A 538 -6.39 4.51 -2.29
C GLY A 538 -7.12 4.56 -0.94
N GLY A 539 -6.52 4.05 0.13
CA GLY A 539 -7.05 4.13 1.49
C GLY A 539 -8.49 3.64 1.60
N ILE A 540 -9.39 4.48 2.13
CA ILE A 540 -10.82 4.14 2.32
C ILE A 540 -11.56 3.81 1.00
N HIS A 541 -11.03 4.23 -0.14
CA HIS A 541 -11.57 3.97 -1.48
C HIS A 541 -10.78 2.89 -2.24
N GLY A 542 -9.76 2.31 -1.60
CA GLY A 542 -8.95 1.22 -2.11
C GLY A 542 -9.65 -0.13 -2.04
N ILE A 543 -8.88 -1.21 -1.95
CA ILE A 543 -9.41 -2.58 -2.05
C ILE A 543 -10.27 -2.96 -0.85
N SER A 544 -10.02 -2.37 0.32
CA SER A 544 -10.89 -2.48 1.50
C SER A 544 -12.33 -2.11 1.23
N SER A 545 -12.58 -1.20 0.28
CA SER A 545 -13.94 -0.82 -0.10
C SER A 545 -14.73 -1.97 -0.76
N LEU A 546 -14.05 -3.02 -1.22
CA LEU A 546 -14.66 -4.20 -1.83
C LEU A 546 -14.82 -5.37 -0.86
N LEU A 547 -14.33 -5.25 0.37
CA LEU A 547 -14.53 -6.28 1.40
C LEU A 547 -15.99 -6.27 1.90
N PRO A 548 -16.59 -7.47 2.12
CA PRO A 548 -17.95 -7.57 2.65
C PRO A 548 -18.12 -6.95 4.04
N ASP A 549 -17.10 -7.12 4.89
CA ASP A 549 -17.01 -6.57 6.24
C ASP A 549 -15.72 -5.76 6.35
N ARG A 550 -15.87 -4.47 6.66
CA ARG A 550 -14.77 -3.50 6.78
C ARG A 550 -14.43 -3.15 8.22
N SER A 551 -15.24 -3.61 9.18
CA SER A 551 -15.12 -3.25 10.60
C SER A 551 -13.79 -3.70 11.23
N ARG A 552 -13.18 -4.73 10.63
CA ARG A 552 -11.93 -5.36 11.06
C ARG A 552 -10.75 -5.01 10.16
N THR A 553 -10.92 -4.06 9.25
CA THR A 553 -9.90 -3.71 8.28
C THR A 553 -9.05 -2.56 8.80
N ILE A 554 -7.73 -2.76 8.78
CA ILE A 554 -6.75 -1.73 9.11
C ILE A 554 -6.10 -1.28 7.79
N LEU A 555 -6.22 0.01 7.50
CA LEU A 555 -5.55 0.62 6.35
C LEU A 555 -4.08 0.83 6.72
N ALA A 556 -3.22 -0.09 6.28
CA ALA A 556 -1.80 -0.05 6.62
C ALA A 556 -1.10 1.19 6.04
N GLY A 557 -1.69 1.88 5.06
CA GLY A 557 -1.16 3.13 4.51
C GLY A 557 -1.66 4.42 5.18
N ALA A 558 -2.72 4.38 5.99
CA ALA A 558 -3.35 5.59 6.53
C ALA A 558 -2.74 6.01 7.88
N LEU A 559 -2.41 7.30 8.04
CA LEU A 559 -1.91 7.83 9.33
C LEU A 559 -3.04 8.17 10.32
N SER A 560 -4.24 8.48 9.82
CA SER A 560 -5.38 8.88 10.61
C SER A 560 -6.59 7.99 10.33
N ARG A 561 -7.48 7.86 11.32
CA ARG A 561 -8.78 7.21 11.15
C ARG A 561 -9.70 8.19 10.41
N GLY A 562 -10.18 7.79 9.22
CA GLY A 562 -11.18 8.55 8.46
C GLY A 562 -12.60 8.44 9.06
N GLN A 563 -13.64 8.61 8.22
CA GLN A 563 -15.03 8.42 8.64
C GLN A 563 -15.34 6.95 8.99
N ALA A 564 -15.48 6.71 10.29
CA ALA A 564 -16.00 5.55 11.05
C ALA A 564 -16.27 4.22 10.28
N SER A 565 -15.29 3.32 10.26
CA SER A 565 -15.47 1.85 10.28
C SER A 565 -14.15 1.08 10.14
N MET A 566 -13.08 1.72 9.68
CA MET A 566 -11.76 1.08 9.46
C MET A 566 -10.71 1.66 10.40
N GLY A 567 -9.69 0.85 10.70
CA GLY A 567 -8.49 1.25 11.41
C GLY A 567 -7.45 1.93 10.53
N CYS A 568 -6.46 2.55 11.16
CA CYS A 568 -5.28 3.17 10.53
C CYS A 568 -3.98 2.52 11.03
N LYS A 569 -2.83 2.96 10.51
CA LYS A 569 -1.51 2.41 10.84
C LYS A 569 -1.19 2.39 12.34
N ALA A 570 -1.70 3.33 13.12
CA ALA A 570 -1.50 3.35 14.58
C ALA A 570 -2.10 2.12 15.27
N ASP A 571 -3.17 1.54 14.72
CA ASP A 571 -3.86 0.38 15.27
C ASP A 571 -3.05 -0.93 15.19
N LEU A 572 -1.92 -0.92 14.47
CA LEU A 572 -0.96 -2.03 14.50
C LEU A 572 -0.25 -2.15 15.87
N PHE A 573 -0.27 -1.08 16.66
CA PHE A 573 0.49 -0.93 17.90
C PHE A 573 -0.38 -0.72 19.15
N MET A 574 -1.69 -0.51 18.97
CA MET A 574 -2.69 -0.29 20.03
C MET A 574 -3.27 -1.59 20.57
#